data_AF-A0A1Q6RGE2-F1
#
_entry.id   AF-A0A1Q6RGE2-F1
#
_cell.length_a   1.000
_cell.length_b   1.000
_cell.length_c   1.000
_cell.angle_alpha   90.00
_cell.angle_beta   90.00
_cell.angle_gamma   90.00
#
_symmetry.space_group_name_H-M   'P 1'
#
loop_
_entity.id
_entity.type
_entity.pdbx_description
1 polymer ?
#
loop_
_entity_poly.entity_id
_entity_poly.type
_entity_poly.pdbx_seq_one_letter_code
_entity_poly.pdbx_strand_id
1 'polypeptide(L)'
;MAKLVSKIVEIWHDRKRILGMPISFTRYALSEDRLFLRRGLLNVRHDEIVLYRVRDLRVSVSLWQRIFGVGSVTVVSTDKSIPELTLKNIRQPNEVKELIHEHVEKMKIERRMRIGEMSMDMDDDSIDLEDIN
;
A
#
# COMPACT_ATOMS: atom_id res chain seq x y z
N MET A 1 27.37 12.54 9.08
CA MET A 1 27.23 11.85 7.77
C MET A 1 26.89 10.40 8.09
N ALA A 2 25.85 9.72 7.62
CA ALA A 2 24.87 9.87 6.53
C ALA A 2 23.53 9.26 7.05
N LYS A 3 22.34 9.44 6.51
CA LYS A 3 21.83 9.86 5.21
C LYS A 3 20.60 10.72 5.44
N LEU A 4 20.35 11.64 4.50
CA LEU A 4 19.06 12.29 4.28
C LEU A 4 17.95 11.22 4.26
N VAL A 5 17.25 11.06 5.37
CA VAL A 5 15.95 10.40 5.35
C VAL A 5 15.04 11.44 4.74
N SER A 6 14.78 11.27 3.44
CA SER A 6 13.70 11.97 2.74
C SER A 6 12.51 12.01 3.69
N LYS A 7 11.97 13.21 3.92
CA LYS A 7 10.79 13.41 4.77
C LYS A 7 9.64 12.70 4.05
N ILE A 8 9.46 11.41 4.33
CA ILE A 8 8.35 10.62 3.81
C ILE A 8 7.09 11.36 4.26
N VAL A 9 6.29 11.82 3.30
CA VAL A 9 5.02 12.48 3.59
C VAL A 9 4.08 11.38 4.05
N GLU A 10 4.01 11.18 5.36
CA GLU A 10 3.07 10.25 5.97
C GLU A 10 1.66 10.88 5.89
N ILE A 11 0.81 10.32 5.03
CA ILE A 11 -0.58 10.74 4.84
C ILE A 11 -1.42 10.26 6.02
N TRP A 12 -1.09 9.06 6.51
CA TRP A 12 -1.77 8.45 7.62
C TRP A 12 -0.80 7.67 8.48
N HIS A 13 -0.93 7.82 9.79
CA HIS A 13 -0.17 7.05 10.77
C HIS A 13 -1.11 6.48 11.82
N ASP A 14 -0.88 5.24 12.24
CA ASP A 14 -1.60 4.67 13.37
C ASP A 14 -0.73 3.69 14.16
N ARG A 15 -1.19 3.40 15.37
CA ARG A 15 -0.58 2.41 16.26
C ARG A 15 -1.61 1.37 16.61
N LYS A 16 -1.19 0.11 16.58
CA LYS A 16 -2.05 -0.97 17.08
C LYS A 16 -2.40 -0.70 18.54
N ARG A 17 -3.69 -0.57 18.82
CA ARG A 17 -4.23 -0.47 20.18
C ARG A 17 -4.63 -1.86 20.64
N ILE A 18 -4.35 -2.23 21.87
CA ILE A 18 -4.82 -3.49 22.47
C ILE A 18 -5.76 -3.06 23.60
N LEU A 19 -7.03 -3.46 23.52
CA LEU A 19 -8.06 -3.11 24.53
C LEU A 19 -8.15 -1.59 24.80
N GLY A 20 -8.01 -0.76 23.76
CA GLY A 20 -8.05 0.70 23.88
C GLY A 20 -6.73 1.36 24.29
N MET A 21 -5.74 0.61 24.78
CA MET A 21 -4.44 1.15 25.19
C MET A 21 -3.37 0.99 24.10
N PRO A 22 -2.52 2.01 23.86
CA PRO A 22 -1.45 1.98 22.86
C PRO A 22 -0.18 1.28 23.40
N ILE A 23 -0.33 0.06 23.92
CA ILE A 23 0.78 -0.70 24.54
C ILE A 23 1.63 -1.41 23.46
N SER A 24 1.18 -1.44 22.21
CA SER A 24 1.94 -2.12 21.17
C SER A 24 3.02 -1.22 20.55
N PHE A 25 4.16 -1.85 20.29
CA PHE A 25 5.28 -1.26 19.53
C PHE A 25 5.06 -1.40 18.01
N THR A 26 3.82 -1.66 17.58
CA THR A 26 3.50 -1.79 16.16
C THR A 26 2.99 -0.45 15.65
N ARG A 27 3.76 0.15 14.74
CA ARG A 27 3.43 1.38 14.04
C ARG A 27 3.11 1.07 12.59
N TYR A 28 2.05 1.69 12.11
CA TYR A 28 1.59 1.66 10.74
C TYR A 28 1.72 3.07 10.18
N ALA A 29 2.29 3.21 9.00
CA ALA A 29 2.31 4.47 8.28
C ALA A 29 2.02 4.22 6.80
N LEU A 30 1.21 5.10 6.22
CA LEU A 30 0.87 5.11 4.80
C LEU A 30 1.47 6.38 4.19
N SER A 31 2.29 6.17 3.17
CA SER A 31 2.81 7.18 2.26
C SER A 31 2.03 7.14 0.94
N GLU A 32 2.29 8.10 0.05
CA GLU A 32 1.67 8.17 -1.28
C GLU A 32 1.96 6.94 -2.14
N ASP A 33 3.15 6.36 -1.98
CA ASP A 33 3.66 5.27 -2.80
C ASP A 33 3.78 3.93 -2.05
N ARG A 34 3.87 3.97 -0.71
CA ARG A 34 4.28 2.84 0.13
C ARG A 34 3.49 2.74 1.42
N LEU A 35 3.26 1.51 1.86
CA LEU A 35 2.77 1.16 3.18
C LEU A 35 3.93 0.64 4.03
N PHE A 36 4.11 1.25 5.20
CA PHE A 36 5.15 0.90 6.16
C PHE A 36 4.56 0.23 7.39
N LEU A 37 5.17 -0.89 7.77
CA LEU A 37 4.89 -1.62 8.99
C LEU A 37 6.16 -1.77 9.80
N ARG A 38 6.16 -1.16 10.99
CA ARG A 38 7.23 -1.35 11.97
C ARG A 38 6.69 -2.15 13.13
N ARG A 39 7.28 -3.30 13.42
CA ARG A 39 6.85 -4.20 14.51
C ARG A 39 8.05 -4.73 15.28
N GLY A 40 8.00 -4.64 16.61
CA GLY A 40 8.98 -5.28 17.49
C GLY A 40 9.27 -4.49 18.76
N LEU A 41 9.67 -5.21 19.81
CA LEU A 41 10.12 -4.64 21.08
C LEU A 41 11.64 -4.79 21.24
N LEU A 42 12.14 -6.02 21.14
CA LEU A 42 13.58 -6.33 21.20
C LEU A 42 14.20 -6.53 19.80
N ASN A 43 13.45 -7.17 18.90
CA ASN A 43 13.84 -7.34 17.50
C ASN A 43 12.87 -6.55 16.62
N VAL A 44 13.34 -5.44 16.07
CA VAL A 44 12.52 -4.51 15.28
C VAL A 44 12.55 -4.93 13.82
N ARG A 45 11.42 -5.38 13.31
CA ARG A 45 11.22 -5.62 11.87
C ARG A 45 10.56 -4.41 11.22
N HIS A 46 11.07 -4.07 10.05
CA HIS A 46 10.55 -3.03 9.17
C HIS A 46 10.15 -3.70 7.86
N ASP A 47 8.86 -3.74 7.61
CA ASP A 47 8.27 -4.29 6.40
C ASP A 47 7.73 -3.11 5.58
N GLU A 48 8.08 -3.05 4.29
CA GLU A 48 7.57 -2.05 3.35
C GLU A 48 6.89 -2.73 2.16
N ILE A 49 5.73 -2.22 1.76
CA ILE A 49 5.00 -2.71 0.58
C ILE A 49 4.68 -1.52 -0.30
N VAL A 50 5.06 -1.59 -1.57
CA VAL A 50 4.71 -0.56 -2.54
C VAL A 50 3.25 -0.72 -2.97
N LEU A 51 2.49 0.38 -2.95
CA LEU A 51 1.04 0.37 -3.17
C LEU A 51 0.64 -0.18 -4.54
N TYR A 52 1.45 0.04 -5.58
CA TYR A 52 1.16 -0.51 -6.92
C TYR A 52 1.16 -2.05 -6.98
N ARG A 53 1.76 -2.75 -6.01
CA ARG A 53 1.79 -4.22 -5.95
C ARG A 53 0.64 -4.81 -5.14
N VAL A 54 -0.15 -3.94 -4.50
CA VAL A 54 -1.31 -4.36 -3.73
C VAL A 54 -2.36 -4.89 -4.70
N ARG A 55 -2.76 -6.14 -4.47
CA ARG A 55 -3.80 -6.81 -5.26
C ARG A 55 -5.15 -6.55 -4.64
N ASP A 56 -5.29 -6.92 -3.37
CA ASP A 56 -6.55 -6.92 -2.67
C ASP A 56 -6.41 -6.35 -1.25
N LEU A 57 -7.50 -5.75 -0.78
CA LEU A 57 -7.65 -5.26 0.59
C LEU A 57 -8.83 -5.99 1.24
N ARG A 58 -8.59 -6.59 2.41
CA ARG A 58 -9.62 -7.28 3.19
C ARG A 58 -9.79 -6.62 4.54
N VAL A 59 -11.03 -6.55 5.02
CA VAL A 59 -11.33 -6.03 6.36
C VAL A 59 -11.92 -7.14 7.20
N SER A 60 -11.38 -7.32 8.40
CA SER A 60 -11.86 -8.28 9.39
C SER A 60 -12.15 -7.56 10.70
N VAL A 61 -13.37 -7.72 11.22
CA VAL A 61 -13.83 -7.11 12.46
C VAL A 61 -14.47 -8.20 13.33
N SER A 62 -13.86 -8.50 14.47
CA SER A 62 -14.44 -9.39 15.47
C SER A 62 -15.52 -8.68 16.32
N LEU A 63 -16.38 -9.45 17.00
CA LEU A 63 -17.45 -8.92 17.86
C LEU A 63 -16.95 -7.88 18.87
N TRP A 64 -15.86 -8.16 19.57
CA TRP A 64 -15.25 -7.22 20.51
C TRP A 64 -14.71 -5.98 19.82
N GLN A 65 -14.04 -6.14 18.69
CA GLN A 65 -13.52 -5.02 17.90
C GLN A 65 -14.66 -4.11 17.40
N ARG A 66 -15.82 -4.69 17.04
CA ARG A 66 -17.02 -3.95 16.63
C ARG A 66 -17.57 -3.07 17.76
N ILE A 67 -17.56 -3.58 19.00
CA ILE A 67 -17.97 -2.81 20.20
C ILE A 67 -17.01 -1.64 20.45
N PHE A 68 -15.70 -1.85 20.25
CA PHE A 68 -14.68 -0.81 20.44
C PHE A 68 -14.44 0.09 19.21
N GLY A 69 -15.19 -0.08 18.12
CA GLY A 69 -15.02 0.71 16.89
C GLY A 69 -13.67 0.52 16.20
N VAL A 70 -12.99 -0.61 16.45
CA VAL A 70 -11.71 -0.97 15.85
C VAL A 70 -11.88 -2.15 14.89
N GLY A 71 -10.88 -2.42 14.05
CA GLY A 71 -10.85 -3.61 13.21
C GLY A 71 -9.45 -3.89 12.68
N SER A 72 -9.34 -4.88 11.80
CA SER A 72 -8.09 -5.25 11.17
C SER A 72 -8.23 -5.16 9.65
N VAL A 73 -7.24 -4.57 8.99
CA VAL A 73 -7.17 -4.43 7.54
C VAL A 73 -5.99 -5.27 7.05
N THR A 74 -6.26 -6.25 6.20
CA THR A 74 -5.26 -7.12 5.58
C THR A 74 -5.03 -6.68 4.15
N VAL A 75 -3.78 -6.33 3.85
CA VAL A 75 -3.29 -5.94 2.54
C VAL A 75 -2.62 -7.15 1.91
N VAL A 76 -3.10 -7.57 0.74
CA VAL A 76 -2.55 -8.71 -0.01
C VAL A 76 -1.69 -8.16 -1.13
N SER A 77 -0.40 -8.53 -1.13
CA SER A 77 0.56 -8.11 -2.14
C SER A 77 0.86 -9.27 -3.10
N THR A 78 1.25 -8.93 -4.33
CA THR A 78 1.74 -9.92 -5.31
C THR A 78 3.21 -10.29 -5.08
N ASP A 79 3.91 -9.58 -4.19
CA ASP A 79 5.33 -9.80 -3.92
C ASP A 79 5.59 -11.07 -3.11
N LYS A 80 6.65 -11.83 -3.47
CA LYS A 80 6.98 -13.10 -2.80
C LYS A 80 7.57 -12.91 -1.41
N SER A 81 8.23 -11.78 -1.16
CA SER A 81 8.89 -11.52 0.12
C SER A 81 7.89 -11.24 1.25
N ILE A 82 6.78 -10.57 0.95
CA ILE A 82 5.74 -10.23 1.93
C ILE A 82 4.37 -10.43 1.25
N PRO A 83 3.80 -11.64 1.30
CA PRO A 83 2.56 -11.96 0.58
C PRO A 83 1.33 -11.27 1.20
N GLU A 84 1.33 -11.08 2.52
CA GLU A 84 0.23 -10.45 3.24
C GLU A 84 0.74 -9.57 4.39
N LEU A 85 0.08 -8.43 4.59
CA LEU A 85 0.36 -7.49 5.67
C LEU A 85 -0.94 -7.15 6.39
N THR A 86 -1.03 -7.53 7.66
CA THR A 86 -2.22 -7.27 8.47
C THR A 86 -1.99 -6.11 9.43
N LEU A 87 -2.69 -5.02 9.18
CA LEU A 87 -2.84 -3.89 10.06
C LEU A 87 -3.90 -4.23 11.12
N LYS A 88 -3.52 -4.37 12.39
CA LYS A 88 -4.39 -4.88 13.47
C LYS A 88 -4.86 -3.75 14.37
N ASN A 89 -6.13 -3.82 14.76
CA ASN A 89 -6.77 -2.91 15.72
C ASN A 89 -6.63 -1.43 15.35
N ILE A 90 -6.93 -1.13 14.08
CA ILE A 90 -7.05 0.23 13.55
C ILE A 90 -8.44 0.77 13.89
N ARG A 91 -8.53 2.06 14.19
CA ARG A 91 -9.82 2.75 14.34
C ARG A 91 -10.45 2.98 12.98
N GLN A 92 -11.77 2.73 12.84
CA GLN A 92 -12.49 2.90 11.57
C GLN A 92 -11.83 2.12 10.41
N PRO A 93 -11.81 0.77 10.47
CA PRO A 93 -11.11 -0.05 9.48
C PRO A 93 -11.66 0.12 8.04
N ASN A 94 -12.92 0.52 7.89
CA ASN A 94 -13.54 0.78 6.58
C ASN A 94 -12.98 2.04 5.93
N GLU A 95 -12.86 3.14 6.68
CA GLU A 95 -12.29 4.40 6.18
C GLU A 95 -10.82 4.20 5.81
N VAL A 96 -10.06 3.47 6.63
CA VAL A 96 -8.66 3.18 6.32
C VAL A 96 -8.52 2.28 5.10
N LYS A 97 -9.43 1.31 4.91
CA LYS A 97 -9.48 0.51 3.69
C LYS A 97 -9.72 1.39 2.46
N GLU A 98 -10.67 2.31 2.54
CA GLU A 98 -11.02 3.21 1.44
C GLU A 98 -9.88 4.17 1.11
N LEU A 99 -9.24 4.73 2.13
CA LEU A 99 -8.03 5.56 1.98
C LEU A 99 -6.91 4.80 1.25
N ILE A 100 -6.62 3.57 1.68
CA ILE A 100 -5.59 2.75 1.01
C ILE A 100 -6.01 2.42 -0.42
N HIS A 101 -7.29 2.11 -0.65
CA HIS A 101 -7.81 1.79 -1.97
C HIS A 101 -7.66 2.96 -2.95
N GLU A 102 -8.01 4.17 -2.55
CA GLU A 102 -7.86 5.38 -3.36
C GLU A 102 -6.40 5.59 -3.79
N HIS A 103 -5.46 5.45 -2.87
CA HIS A 103 -4.03 5.60 -3.16
C HIS A 103 -3.50 4.50 -4.09
N VAL A 104 -3.96 3.26 -3.90
CA VAL A 104 -3.61 2.15 -4.79
C VAL A 104 -4.12 2.42 -6.21
N GLU A 105 -5.35 2.88 -6.38
CA GLU A 105 -5.92 3.19 -7.69
C GLU A 105 -5.22 4.37 -8.36
N LYS A 106 -4.92 5.45 -7.60
CA LYS A 106 -4.13 6.57 -8.11
C LYS A 106 -2.78 6.11 -8.66
N MET A 107 -2.05 5.28 -7.91
CA MET A 107 -0.75 4.75 -8.33
C MET A 107 -0.85 3.81 -9.54
N LYS A 108 -1.93 3.03 -9.66
CA LYS A 108 -2.18 2.19 -10.85
C LYS A 108 -2.45 3.03 -12.09
N ILE A 109 -3.24 4.10 -11.96
CA ILE A 109 -3.55 5.02 -13.06
C ILE A 109 -2.27 5.71 -13.53
N GLU A 110 -1.48 6.29 -12.62
CA GLU A 110 -0.22 6.96 -12.97
C GLU A 110 0.78 6.04 -13.68
N ARG A 111 0.76 4.73 -13.38
CA ARG A 111 1.59 3.75 -14.08
C ARG A 111 1.01 3.36 -15.44
N ARG A 112 -0.32 3.25 -15.55
CA ARG A 112 -0.99 2.98 -16.83
C ARG A 112 -0.75 4.11 -17.82
N MET A 113 -0.84 5.37 -17.39
CA MET A 113 -0.57 6.53 -18.25
C MET A 113 0.87 6.49 -18.77
N ARG A 114 1.85 6.23 -17.88
CA ARG A 114 3.26 6.08 -18.28
C ARG A 114 3.53 4.95 -19.28
N ILE A 115 2.81 3.84 -19.18
CA ILE A 115 2.95 2.73 -20.13
C ILE A 115 2.23 3.07 -21.46
N GLY A 116 1.07 3.70 -21.38
CA GLY A 116 0.28 4.13 -22.54
C GLY A 116 1.04 5.11 -23.43
N GLU A 117 1.74 6.06 -22.81
CA GLU A 117 2.63 7.01 -23.50
C GLU A 117 3.77 6.29 -24.23
N MET A 118 4.33 5.23 -23.65
CA MET A 118 5.42 4.47 -24.26
C MET A 118 4.96 3.55 -25.41
N SER A 119 3.68 3.13 -25.40
CA SER A 119 3.09 2.30 -26.47
C SER A 119 2.58 3.09 -27.67
N MET A 120 2.38 4.41 -27.56
CA MET A 120 1.96 5.24 -28.71
C MET A 120 3.09 5.49 -29.72
N ASP A 121 4.35 5.31 -29.34
CA ASP A 121 5.52 5.50 -30.22
C ASP A 121 5.91 4.23 -31.03
N MET A 122 5.13 3.14 -30.97
CA MET A 122 5.48 1.86 -31.62
C MET A 122 4.61 1.44 -32.83
N ASP A 123 3.58 2.19 -33.20
CA ASP A 123 2.60 1.80 -34.23
C ASP A 123 2.60 2.70 -35.51
N ASP A 124 3.74 3.28 -35.93
CA ASP A 124 3.81 4.15 -37.15
C ASP A 124 4.90 3.78 -38.19
N ASP A 125 5.31 2.50 -38.29
CA ASP A 125 6.33 2.07 -39.28
C ASP A 125 5.85 0.95 -40.25
N SER A 126 4.54 0.80 -40.47
CA SER A 126 4.05 0.08 -41.65
C SER A 126 3.90 1.04 -42.83
N ILE A 127 5.04 1.52 -43.36
CA ILE A 127 5.08 2.13 -44.69
C ILE A 127 4.94 1.00 -45.71
N ASP A 128 3.84 1.05 -46.46
CA ASP A 128 3.58 0.25 -47.65
C ASP A 128 4.77 0.33 -48.62
N LEU A 129 5.52 -0.76 -48.76
CA LEU A 129 6.40 -0.94 -49.91
C LEU A 129 5.57 -1.56 -51.03
N GLU A 130 4.85 -0.67 -51.73
CA GLU A 130 4.42 -0.86 -53.11
C GLU A 130 5.56 -1.39 -53.97
N ASP A 131 5.23 -2.38 -54.79
CA ASP A 131 5.63 -2.49 -56.19
C ASP A 131 7.01 -1.94 -56.57
N ILE A 132 8.07 -2.73 -56.40
CA ILE A 132 9.20 -2.64 -57.32
C ILE A 132 9.77 -4.04 -57.64
N ASN A 133 9.39 -4.48 -58.85
CA ASN A 133 10.05 -5.43 -59.78
C ASN A 133 9.68 -6.92 -59.72
#